data_AF-A0A085WMP7-F1
#
_entry.id   AF-A0A085WMP7-F1
#
_cell.length_a   1.000
_cell.length_b   1.000
_cell.length_c   1.000
_cell.angle_alpha   90.00
_cell.angle_beta   90.00
_cell.angle_gamma   90.00
#
_symmetry.space_group_name_H-M   'P 1'
#
loop_
_entity.id
_entity.type
_entity.pdbx_description
1 polymer ?
#
loop_
_entity_poly.entity_id
_entity_poly.type
_entity_poly.pdbx_seq_one_letter_code
_entity_poly.pdbx_strand_id
1 'polypeptide(L)'
;MVLAALSLLLLALMVALSFNLSHALRGKTRLQQHSDALAYSMATLEARSLNYFAVSNRAIASSYVAMNSMHASMTAASVTAEMYSAGESNFYQIAAMEAALSGNKCKHCPHIVQAVRIARKFRQASSQQRSRIQRLENKFNKTVKSLDRLMDSLHASQRSVFAETSQVLSGGTAHGLAKLQQINAPKASALSPGVGKLNSAEFACAIDGMPCRVSGRPGDTALADRAKEMTILSNATRTNWIANRGKPSLPRYLHPEFLRLLTRDIQGEGFSQPQSHLGTAKTVQNRGKAALHEGPSLQNTGQVISADEHGILFSQWKHGIGRSSYEARISSDVSGGEHVPRKSHSGTHDQFQGNYTSELMSCANKGHCFMKFRADPSPERDFGQPPVYSYVTQQLRAGDVRQAPWELNEAGSVKLRFGTTGEGTLELAAGEGAGLSKALVYYHRLGDWQEPPNLFNPFWRAKLHPFTASEASKVLDEAGNPDAAQLAETPRLPM
;
A
#
# COMPACT_ATOMS: atom_id res chain seq x y z
N MET A 1 18.67 22.54 77.42
CA MET A 1 17.27 22.30 77.01
C MET A 1 16.97 22.89 75.64
N VAL A 2 17.18 24.19 75.41
CA VAL A 2 16.93 24.84 74.09
C VAL A 2 17.72 24.21 72.94
N LEU A 3 19.00 23.91 73.15
CA LEU A 3 19.84 23.30 72.11
C LEU A 3 19.37 21.88 71.71
N ALA A 4 18.89 21.10 72.68
CA ALA A 4 18.37 19.74 72.45
C ALA A 4 17.00 19.76 71.77
N ALA A 5 16.15 20.74 72.09
CA ALA A 5 14.88 20.95 71.40
C ALA A 5 15.11 21.41 69.95
N LEU A 6 16.10 22.28 69.72
CA LEU A 6 16.48 22.73 68.38
C LEU A 6 17.06 21.59 67.53
N SER A 7 17.91 20.72 68.10
CA SER A 7 18.47 19.58 67.36
C SER A 7 17.40 18.54 67.00
N LEU A 8 16.45 18.25 67.92
CA LEU A 8 15.30 17.39 67.65
C LEU A 8 14.40 17.96 66.54
N LEU A 9 14.12 19.27 66.58
CA LEU A 9 13.36 19.95 65.54
C LEU A 9 14.05 19.84 64.17
N LEU A 10 15.36 20.05 64.13
CA LEU A 10 16.15 19.98 62.90
C LEU A 10 16.17 18.56 62.31
N LEU A 11 16.28 17.54 63.18
CA LEU A 11 16.19 16.14 62.76
C LEU A 11 14.79 15.81 62.21
N ALA A 12 13.72 16.26 62.87
CA ALA A 12 12.36 16.07 62.40
C ALA A 12 12.11 16.72 61.03
N LEU A 13 12.61 17.94 60.83
CA LEU A 13 12.54 18.65 59.54
C LEU A 13 13.29 17.90 58.44
N MET A 14 14.51 17.41 58.72
CA MET A 14 15.32 16.63 57.77
C MET A 14 14.63 15.34 57.34
N VAL A 15 13.98 14.64 58.27
CA VAL A 15 13.21 13.43 57.98
C VAL A 15 11.98 13.76 57.11
N ALA A 16 11.20 14.78 57.47
CA ALA A 16 10.04 15.20 56.68
C ALA A 16 10.43 15.63 55.26
N LEU A 17 11.53 16.37 55.10
CA LEU A 17 12.09 16.76 53.81
C LEU A 17 12.51 15.55 52.97
N SER A 18 13.18 14.58 53.60
CA SER A 18 13.62 13.34 52.94
C SER A 18 12.43 12.49 52.47
N PHE A 19 11.35 12.42 53.25
CA PHE A 19 10.10 11.75 52.86
C PHE A 19 9.38 12.49 51.74
N ASN A 20 9.26 13.82 51.80
CA ASN A 20 8.70 14.64 50.73
C ASN A 20 9.44 14.42 49.42
N LEU A 21 10.77 14.52 49.45
CA LEU A 21 11.62 14.31 48.28
C LEU A 21 11.47 12.88 47.74
N SER A 22 11.47 11.87 48.61
CA SER A 22 11.28 10.47 48.19
C SER A 22 9.93 10.25 47.52
N HIS A 23 8.86 10.86 48.03
CA HIS A 23 7.53 10.75 47.45
C HIS A 23 7.44 11.48 46.10
N ALA A 24 8.01 12.69 46.00
CA ALA A 24 8.08 13.44 44.76
C ALA A 24 8.91 12.72 43.69
N LEU A 25 10.06 12.15 44.06
CA LEU A 25 10.91 11.36 43.17
C LEU A 25 10.18 10.10 42.65
N ARG A 26 9.48 9.36 43.52
CA ARG A 26 8.66 8.23 43.10
C ARG A 26 7.54 8.64 42.14
N GLY A 27 6.89 9.77 42.40
CA GLY A 27 5.89 10.35 41.51
C GLY A 27 6.48 10.68 40.14
N LYS A 28 7.64 11.33 40.11
CA LYS A 28 8.38 11.67 38.87
C LYS A 28 8.80 10.42 38.10
N THR A 29 9.36 9.41 38.75
CA THR A 29 9.74 8.15 38.08
C THR A 29 8.53 7.43 37.49
N ARG A 30 7.41 7.36 38.22
CA ARG A 30 6.17 6.77 37.70
C ARG A 30 5.61 7.55 36.51
N LEU A 31 5.66 8.88 36.56
CA LEU A 31 5.22 9.74 35.47
C LEU A 31 6.08 9.54 34.22
N GLN A 32 7.40 9.48 34.36
CA GLN A 32 8.31 9.21 33.24
C GLN A 32 8.08 7.81 32.66
N GLN A 33 7.96 6.79 33.51
CA GLN A 33 7.64 5.42 33.06
C GLN A 33 6.29 5.35 32.34
N HIS A 34 5.29 6.10 32.81
CA HIS A 34 4.00 6.22 32.13
C HIS A 34 4.17 6.87 30.74
N SER A 35 4.90 7.97 30.65
CA SER A 35 5.18 8.66 29.40
C SER A 35 5.91 7.77 28.39
N ASP A 36 6.93 7.03 28.83
CA ASP A 36 7.68 6.10 27.97
C ASP A 36 6.77 4.96 27.47
N ALA A 37 5.98 4.38 28.37
CA ALA A 37 5.04 3.32 28.03
C ALA A 37 3.95 3.82 27.06
N LEU A 38 3.47 5.05 27.22
CA LEU A 38 2.47 5.66 26.36
C LEU A 38 3.04 5.92 24.97
N ALA A 39 4.20 6.60 24.86
CA ALA A 39 4.86 6.85 23.58
C ALA A 39 5.17 5.55 22.82
N TYR A 40 5.74 4.54 23.49
CA TYR A 40 6.04 3.25 22.89
C TYR A 40 4.79 2.49 22.44
N SER A 41 3.71 2.53 23.22
CA SER A 41 2.46 1.84 22.89
C SER A 41 1.75 2.50 21.71
N MET A 42 1.73 3.84 21.65
CA MET A 42 1.24 4.58 20.49
C MET A 42 2.05 4.27 19.23
N ALA A 43 3.39 4.29 19.30
CA ALA A 43 4.25 3.89 18.21
C ALA A 43 4.04 2.43 17.78
N THR A 44 3.75 1.53 18.71
CA THR A 44 3.45 0.12 18.39
C THR A 44 2.16 -0.02 17.59
N LEU A 45 1.13 0.77 17.94
CA LEU A 45 -0.13 0.80 17.19
C LEU A 45 0.09 1.38 15.78
N GLU A 46 0.85 2.46 15.68
CA GLU A 46 1.20 3.05 14.38
C GLU A 46 2.01 2.09 13.50
N ALA A 47 3.03 1.42 14.05
CA ALA A 47 3.80 0.40 13.34
C ALA A 47 2.92 -0.74 12.82
N ARG A 48 1.91 -1.17 13.59
CA ARG A 48 0.94 -2.20 13.16
C ARG A 48 0.08 -1.70 12.00
N SER A 49 -0.32 -0.43 12.01
CA SER A 49 -1.06 0.20 10.92
C SER A 49 -0.23 0.29 9.64
N LEU A 50 1.04 0.68 9.72
CA LEU A 50 1.95 0.68 8.57
C LEU A 50 2.18 -0.74 8.02
N ASN A 51 2.31 -1.76 8.90
CA ASN A 51 2.37 -3.16 8.47
C ASN A 51 1.07 -3.62 7.81
N TYR A 52 -0.09 -3.19 8.31
CA TYR A 52 -1.38 -3.47 7.69
C TYR A 52 -1.46 -2.86 6.28
N PHE A 53 -1.02 -1.62 6.11
CA PHE A 53 -0.91 -0.97 4.79
C PHE A 53 0.01 -1.75 3.86
N ALA A 54 1.15 -2.23 4.36
CA ALA A 54 2.07 -3.04 3.57
C ALA A 54 1.47 -4.35 3.05
N VAL A 55 0.76 -5.08 3.91
CA VAL A 55 0.11 -6.34 3.52
C VAL A 55 -1.06 -6.09 2.57
N SER A 56 -1.89 -5.08 2.84
CA SER A 56 -3.02 -4.74 1.97
C SER A 56 -2.57 -4.22 0.61
N ASN A 57 -1.48 -3.46 0.51
CA ASN A 57 -0.86 -3.08 -0.76
C ASN A 57 -0.42 -4.29 -1.60
N ARG A 58 0.14 -5.32 -0.97
CA ARG A 58 0.45 -6.58 -1.66
C ARG A 58 -0.80 -7.30 -2.16
N ALA A 59 -1.88 -7.26 -1.39
CA ALA A 59 -3.15 -7.85 -1.79
C ALA A 59 -3.77 -7.10 -3.00
N ILE A 60 -3.65 -5.76 -3.02
CA ILE A 60 -4.03 -4.93 -4.17
C ILE A 60 -3.16 -5.29 -5.39
N ALA A 61 -1.83 -5.34 -5.25
CA ALA A 61 -0.92 -5.75 -6.32
C ALA A 61 -1.27 -7.15 -6.88
N SER A 62 -1.56 -8.09 -5.98
CA SER A 62 -1.98 -9.45 -6.34
C SER A 62 -3.33 -9.49 -7.06
N SER A 63 -4.24 -8.57 -6.72
CA SER A 63 -5.54 -8.44 -7.41
C SER A 63 -5.37 -7.99 -8.85
N TYR A 64 -4.44 -7.06 -9.14
CA TYR A 64 -4.07 -6.72 -10.52
C TYR A 64 -3.44 -7.90 -11.26
N VAL A 65 -2.56 -8.68 -10.61
CA VAL A 65 -2.00 -9.90 -11.22
C VAL A 65 -3.10 -10.92 -11.54
N ALA A 66 -4.08 -11.08 -10.65
CA ALA A 66 -5.24 -11.94 -10.87
C ALA A 66 -6.09 -11.45 -12.05
N MET A 67 -6.33 -10.14 -12.16
CA MET A 67 -7.00 -9.55 -13.32
C MET A 67 -6.22 -9.76 -14.61
N ASN A 68 -4.89 -9.57 -14.61
CA ASN A 68 -4.02 -9.88 -15.75
C ASN A 68 -4.12 -11.36 -16.15
N SER A 69 -4.20 -12.27 -15.18
CA SER A 69 -4.40 -13.71 -15.42
C SER A 69 -5.76 -14.03 -16.06
N MET A 70 -6.83 -13.36 -15.62
CA MET A 70 -8.15 -13.50 -16.20
C MET A 70 -8.18 -13.02 -17.66
N HIS A 71 -7.56 -11.87 -17.94
CA HIS A 71 -7.44 -11.35 -19.30
C HIS A 71 -6.59 -12.27 -20.17
N ALA A 72 -5.45 -12.76 -19.67
CA ALA A 72 -4.63 -13.76 -20.34
C ALA A 72 -5.43 -15.01 -20.73
N SER A 73 -6.20 -15.55 -19.79
CA SER A 73 -6.99 -16.77 -20.00
C SER A 73 -8.12 -16.56 -21.00
N MET A 74 -8.80 -15.42 -20.93
CA MET A 74 -9.85 -15.10 -21.88
C MET A 74 -9.28 -14.86 -23.28
N THR A 75 -8.17 -14.14 -23.41
CA THR A 75 -7.50 -13.93 -24.71
C THR A 75 -6.99 -15.24 -25.30
N ALA A 76 -6.41 -16.12 -24.49
CA ALA A 76 -6.01 -17.47 -24.90
C ALA A 76 -7.19 -18.32 -25.40
N ALA A 77 -8.36 -18.19 -24.78
CA ALA A 77 -9.57 -18.83 -25.29
C ALA A 77 -9.98 -18.18 -26.62
N SER A 78 -9.99 -16.86 -26.72
CA SER A 78 -10.41 -16.12 -27.92
C SER A 78 -9.52 -16.35 -29.14
N VAL A 79 -8.21 -16.49 -28.96
CA VAL A 79 -7.28 -16.72 -30.08
C VAL A 79 -7.62 -18.01 -30.83
N THR A 80 -8.16 -19.02 -30.15
CA THR A 80 -8.51 -20.30 -30.78
C THR A 80 -9.56 -20.15 -31.88
N ALA A 81 -10.55 -19.27 -31.69
CA ALA A 81 -11.54 -18.97 -32.71
C ALA A 81 -10.92 -18.22 -33.91
N GLU A 82 -9.93 -17.36 -33.66
CA GLU A 82 -9.25 -16.59 -34.69
C GLU A 82 -8.21 -17.39 -35.45
N MET A 83 -7.60 -18.39 -34.84
CA MET A 83 -6.81 -19.38 -35.56
C MET A 83 -7.68 -20.18 -36.54
N TYR A 84 -8.92 -20.53 -36.18
CA TYR A 84 -9.86 -21.11 -37.14
C TYR A 84 -10.28 -20.12 -38.24
N SER A 85 -10.50 -18.83 -37.91
CA SER A 85 -10.76 -17.79 -38.92
C SER A 85 -9.59 -17.63 -39.90
N ALA A 86 -8.34 -17.68 -39.41
CA ALA A 86 -7.15 -17.65 -40.25
C ALA A 86 -7.05 -18.90 -41.14
N GLY A 87 -7.47 -20.06 -40.63
CA GLY A 87 -7.60 -21.29 -41.42
C GLY A 87 -8.61 -21.15 -42.55
N GLU A 88 -9.78 -20.58 -42.27
CA GLU A 88 -10.79 -20.25 -43.30
C GLU A 88 -10.18 -19.36 -44.40
N SER A 89 -9.52 -18.26 -44.02
CA SER A 89 -8.86 -17.35 -44.96
C SER A 89 -7.77 -18.04 -45.79
N ASN A 90 -6.95 -18.89 -45.16
CA ASN A 90 -5.92 -19.66 -45.86
C ASN A 90 -6.52 -20.60 -46.92
N PHE A 91 -7.62 -21.28 -46.61
CA PHE A 91 -8.24 -22.19 -47.57
C PHE A 91 -9.00 -21.47 -48.70
N TYR A 92 -9.44 -20.22 -48.50
CA TYR A 92 -9.88 -19.38 -49.61
C TYR A 92 -8.71 -18.94 -50.51
N GLN A 93 -7.55 -18.61 -49.94
CA GLN A 93 -6.34 -18.33 -50.74
C GLN A 93 -5.91 -19.56 -51.55
N ILE A 94 -5.91 -20.74 -50.94
CA ILE A 94 -5.61 -22.01 -51.61
C ILE A 94 -6.61 -22.29 -52.74
N ALA A 95 -7.91 -22.07 -52.51
CA ALA A 95 -8.92 -22.23 -53.56
C ALA A 95 -8.68 -21.29 -54.75
N ALA A 96 -8.26 -20.05 -54.49
CA ALA A 96 -7.89 -19.09 -55.53
C ALA A 96 -6.63 -19.51 -56.30
N MET A 97 -5.62 -20.07 -55.62
CA MET A 97 -4.42 -20.61 -56.27
C MET A 97 -4.73 -21.84 -57.15
N GLU A 98 -5.53 -22.78 -56.65
CA GLU A 98 -5.95 -23.94 -57.45
C GLU A 98 -6.82 -23.51 -58.65
N ALA A 99 -7.59 -22.42 -58.54
CA ALA A 99 -8.31 -21.82 -59.66
C ALA A 99 -7.38 -21.19 -60.70
N ALA A 100 -6.33 -20.47 -60.26
CA ALA A 100 -5.33 -19.92 -61.17
C ALA A 100 -4.56 -21.02 -61.92
N LEU A 101 -4.26 -22.14 -61.24
CA LEU A 101 -3.58 -23.29 -61.83
C LEU A 101 -4.47 -24.13 -62.75
N SER A 102 -5.80 -24.02 -62.65
CA SER A 102 -6.71 -24.81 -63.51
C SER A 102 -6.67 -24.38 -64.98
N GLY A 103 -6.41 -23.10 -65.28
CA GLY A 103 -6.49 -22.58 -66.65
C GLY A 103 -7.77 -23.04 -67.37
N ASN A 104 -7.67 -23.39 -68.67
CA ASN A 104 -8.78 -23.92 -69.47
C ASN A 104 -9.03 -25.44 -69.29
N LYS A 105 -8.29 -26.14 -68.42
CA LYS A 105 -8.40 -27.60 -68.23
C LYS A 105 -8.89 -27.89 -66.81
N CYS A 106 -10.10 -28.45 -66.67
CA CYS A 106 -10.79 -28.70 -65.40
C CYS A 106 -10.13 -29.69 -64.41
N LYS A 107 -8.81 -29.95 -64.49
CA LYS A 107 -8.09 -30.89 -63.60
C LYS A 107 -8.05 -30.43 -62.13
N HIS A 108 -8.05 -29.13 -61.87
CA HIS A 108 -8.01 -28.55 -60.51
C HIS A 108 -9.39 -28.09 -60.01
N CYS A 109 -10.45 -28.17 -60.81
CA CYS A 109 -11.80 -27.79 -60.39
C CYS A 109 -12.33 -28.56 -59.17
N PRO A 110 -12.08 -29.88 -59.03
CA PRO A 110 -12.43 -30.61 -57.81
C PRO A 110 -11.72 -30.05 -56.57
N HIS A 111 -10.47 -29.58 -56.73
CA HIS A 111 -9.68 -29.03 -55.62
C HIS A 111 -10.22 -27.69 -55.15
N ILE A 112 -10.71 -26.83 -56.05
CA ILE A 112 -11.36 -25.56 -55.69
C ILE A 112 -12.57 -25.83 -54.79
N VAL A 113 -13.46 -26.75 -55.20
CA VAL A 113 -14.68 -27.08 -54.45
C VAL A 113 -14.35 -27.69 -53.09
N GLN A 114 -13.34 -28.56 -53.03
CA GLN A 114 -12.88 -29.17 -51.78
C GLN A 114 -12.24 -28.13 -50.84
N ALA A 115 -11.39 -27.23 -51.35
CA ALA A 115 -10.77 -26.16 -50.57
C ALA A 115 -11.84 -25.22 -49.98
N VAL A 116 -12.86 -24.83 -50.76
CA VAL A 116 -14.00 -24.04 -50.27
C VAL A 116 -14.79 -24.81 -49.20
N ARG A 117 -14.97 -26.13 -49.36
CA ARG A 117 -15.62 -26.97 -48.34
C ARG A 117 -14.82 -27.00 -47.03
N ILE A 118 -13.49 -27.09 -47.10
CA ILE A 118 -12.60 -27.03 -45.93
C ILE A 118 -12.68 -25.65 -45.28
N ALA A 119 -12.66 -24.57 -46.06
CA ALA A 119 -12.84 -23.21 -45.55
C ALA A 119 -14.16 -23.06 -44.76
N ARG A 120 -15.26 -23.65 -45.26
CA ARG A 120 -16.55 -23.68 -44.54
C ARG A 120 -16.50 -24.48 -43.24
N LYS A 121 -15.74 -25.59 -43.19
CA LYS A 121 -15.52 -26.34 -41.93
C LYS A 121 -14.77 -25.49 -40.90
N PHE A 122 -13.72 -24.77 -41.32
CA PHE A 122 -13.02 -23.82 -40.46
C PHE A 122 -13.95 -22.71 -39.96
N ARG A 123 -14.79 -22.15 -40.83
CA ARG A 123 -15.81 -21.17 -40.44
C ARG A 123 -16.77 -21.71 -39.38
N GLN A 124 -17.24 -22.94 -39.56
CA GLN A 124 -18.14 -23.60 -38.60
C GLN A 124 -17.43 -23.84 -37.26
N ALA A 125 -16.19 -24.32 -37.27
CA ALA A 125 -15.37 -24.51 -36.06
C ALA A 125 -15.11 -23.19 -35.34
N SER A 126 -14.78 -22.12 -36.08
CA SER A 126 -14.65 -20.76 -35.54
C SER A 126 -15.95 -20.31 -34.88
N SER A 127 -17.09 -20.41 -35.57
CA SER A 127 -18.40 -20.01 -35.03
C SER A 127 -18.79 -20.81 -33.78
N GLN A 128 -18.56 -22.12 -33.77
CA GLN A 128 -18.82 -22.96 -32.61
C GLN A 128 -17.96 -22.52 -31.43
N GLN A 129 -16.66 -22.30 -31.67
CA GLN A 129 -15.72 -21.87 -30.63
C GLN A 129 -16.07 -20.50 -30.07
N ARG A 130 -16.43 -19.52 -30.92
CA ARG A 130 -16.94 -18.21 -30.50
C ARG A 130 -18.15 -18.33 -29.57
N SER A 131 -19.11 -19.20 -29.89
CA SER A 131 -20.27 -19.45 -29.02
C SER A 131 -19.86 -20.05 -27.67
N ARG A 132 -18.82 -20.91 -27.61
CA ARG A 132 -18.29 -21.43 -26.34
C ARG A 132 -17.67 -20.33 -25.49
N ILE A 133 -16.90 -19.44 -26.12
CA ILE A 133 -16.23 -18.30 -25.47
C ILE A 133 -17.25 -17.31 -24.92
N GLN A 134 -18.29 -16.98 -25.70
CA GLN A 134 -19.38 -16.10 -25.25
C GLN A 134 -20.06 -16.60 -23.97
N ARG A 135 -20.18 -17.92 -23.77
CA ARG A 135 -20.73 -18.48 -22.52
C ARG A 135 -19.84 -18.27 -21.30
N LEU A 136 -18.55 -18.01 -21.48
CA LEU A 136 -17.60 -17.71 -20.40
C LEU A 136 -17.59 -16.22 -20.03
N GLU A 137 -18.08 -15.35 -20.92
CA GLU A 137 -17.99 -13.90 -20.78
C GLU A 137 -18.64 -13.37 -19.49
N ASN A 138 -19.82 -13.86 -19.13
CA ASN A 138 -20.46 -13.45 -17.88
C ASN A 138 -19.63 -13.82 -16.64
N LYS A 139 -19.00 -15.01 -16.65
CA LYS A 139 -18.13 -15.45 -15.55
C LYS A 139 -16.87 -14.58 -15.49
N PHE A 140 -16.27 -14.29 -16.63
CA PHE A 140 -15.12 -13.39 -16.75
C PHE A 140 -15.45 -11.99 -16.20
N ASN A 141 -16.53 -11.36 -16.69
CA ASN A 141 -16.97 -10.03 -16.24
C ASN A 141 -17.26 -10.01 -14.74
N LYS A 142 -17.96 -11.02 -14.21
CA LYS A 142 -18.25 -11.14 -12.78
C LYS A 142 -16.96 -11.24 -11.95
N THR A 143 -15.96 -11.95 -12.46
CA THR A 143 -14.68 -12.14 -11.75
C THR A 143 -13.86 -10.85 -11.73
N VAL A 144 -13.74 -10.17 -12.88
CA VAL A 144 -13.08 -8.86 -12.97
C VAL A 144 -13.77 -7.86 -12.03
N LYS A 145 -15.10 -7.78 -12.04
CA LYS A 145 -15.88 -6.93 -11.13
C LYS A 145 -15.72 -7.30 -9.65
N SER A 146 -15.51 -8.57 -9.33
CA SER A 146 -15.32 -9.00 -7.93
C SER A 146 -13.92 -8.66 -7.43
N LEU A 147 -12.90 -8.80 -8.29
CA LEU A 147 -11.53 -8.35 -7.99
C LEU A 147 -11.46 -6.83 -7.83
N ASP A 148 -12.21 -6.09 -8.65
CA ASP A 148 -12.35 -4.64 -8.56
C ASP A 148 -12.90 -4.20 -7.19
N ARG A 149 -14.04 -4.78 -6.80
CA ARG A 149 -14.65 -4.56 -5.47
C ARG A 149 -13.76 -4.97 -4.30
N LEU A 150 -12.95 -6.02 -4.47
CA LEU A 150 -11.99 -6.45 -3.45
C LEU A 150 -10.95 -5.34 -3.22
N MET A 151 -10.43 -4.72 -4.28
CA MET A 151 -9.50 -3.59 -4.15
C MET A 151 -10.17 -2.39 -3.49
N ASP A 152 -11.38 -2.02 -3.90
CA ASP A 152 -12.15 -0.95 -3.24
C ASP A 152 -12.34 -1.22 -1.74
N SER A 153 -12.67 -2.47 -1.37
CA SER A 153 -12.82 -2.86 0.03
C SER A 153 -11.51 -2.79 0.82
N LEU A 154 -10.38 -3.16 0.20
CA LEU A 154 -9.06 -3.04 0.83
C LEU A 154 -8.70 -1.57 1.07
N HIS A 155 -8.99 -0.69 0.12
CA HIS A 155 -8.76 0.75 0.24
C HIS A 155 -9.62 1.39 1.33
N ALA A 156 -10.92 1.07 1.36
CA ALA A 156 -11.81 1.54 2.42
C ALA A 156 -11.30 1.09 3.81
N SER A 157 -10.80 -0.14 3.91
CA SER A 157 -10.21 -0.66 5.13
C SER A 157 -8.90 0.05 5.52
N GLN A 158 -8.00 0.31 4.56
CA GLN A 158 -6.79 1.12 4.79
C GLN A 158 -7.15 2.50 5.35
N ARG A 159 -8.14 3.17 4.78
CA ARG A 159 -8.62 4.47 5.26
C ARG A 159 -9.17 4.39 6.68
N SER A 160 -9.94 3.35 7.02
CA SER A 160 -10.47 3.16 8.38
C SER A 160 -9.33 3.03 9.39
N VAL A 161 -8.35 2.15 9.10
CA VAL A 161 -7.18 1.92 9.95
C VAL A 161 -6.37 3.22 10.12
N PHE A 162 -6.20 4.00 9.06
CA PHE A 162 -5.55 5.32 9.17
C PHE A 162 -6.31 6.27 10.08
N ALA A 163 -7.62 6.41 9.89
CA ALA A 163 -8.45 7.32 10.68
C ALA A 163 -8.45 6.95 12.17
N GLU A 164 -8.61 5.67 12.48
CA GLU A 164 -8.56 5.14 13.85
C GLU A 164 -7.17 5.36 14.48
N THR A 165 -6.10 5.09 13.74
CA THR A 165 -4.72 5.30 14.23
C THR A 165 -4.46 6.78 14.51
N SER A 166 -4.87 7.67 13.60
CA SER A 166 -4.73 9.12 13.77
C SER A 166 -5.50 9.62 15.00
N GLN A 167 -6.69 9.07 15.27
CA GLN A 167 -7.46 9.38 16.47
C GLN A 167 -6.76 8.90 17.75
N VAL A 168 -6.14 7.72 17.70
CA VAL A 168 -5.39 7.16 18.84
C VAL A 168 -4.16 7.99 19.15
N LEU A 169 -3.40 8.38 18.13
CA LEU A 169 -2.21 9.21 18.26
C LEU A 169 -2.52 10.62 18.77
N SER A 170 -3.70 11.16 18.43
CA SER A 170 -4.14 12.46 18.92
C SER A 170 -4.70 12.44 20.34
N GLY A 171 -5.37 11.36 20.75
CA GLY A 171 -6.00 11.27 22.06
C GLY A 171 -5.20 10.53 23.14
N GLY A 172 -4.28 9.62 22.78
CA GLY A 172 -3.47 8.84 23.72
C GLY A 172 -4.25 7.92 24.67
N THR A 173 -5.54 7.70 24.45
CA THR A 173 -6.44 7.02 25.41
C THR A 173 -7.20 5.83 24.83
N ALA A 174 -7.35 5.78 23.51
CA ALA A 174 -8.08 4.72 22.81
C ALA A 174 -7.35 3.36 22.80
N HIS A 175 -8.06 2.29 22.41
CA HIS A 175 -7.59 0.90 22.36
C HIS A 175 -6.82 0.40 23.59
N GLY A 176 -7.25 0.85 24.78
CA GLY A 176 -6.67 0.41 26.05
C GLY A 176 -5.50 1.25 26.55
N LEU A 177 -5.08 2.29 25.83
CA LEU A 177 -4.02 3.20 26.31
C LEU A 177 -4.40 3.92 27.61
N ALA A 178 -5.68 4.23 27.83
CA ALA A 178 -6.16 4.77 29.11
C ALA A 178 -5.86 3.87 30.32
N LYS A 179 -5.74 2.54 30.12
CA LYS A 179 -5.37 1.61 31.20
C LYS A 179 -3.92 1.81 31.65
N LEU A 180 -3.03 2.28 30.78
CA LEU A 180 -1.63 2.56 31.13
C LEU A 180 -1.54 3.68 32.18
N GLN A 181 -2.39 4.69 32.07
CA GLN A 181 -2.48 5.77 33.05
C GLN A 181 -2.95 5.21 34.41
N GLN A 182 -3.99 4.38 34.42
CA GLN A 182 -4.52 3.76 35.64
C GLN A 182 -3.52 2.84 36.34
N ILE A 183 -2.61 2.20 35.60
CA ILE A 183 -1.61 1.28 36.15
C ILE A 183 -0.35 2.02 36.60
N ASN A 184 0.19 2.90 35.74
CA ASN A 184 1.51 3.50 35.96
C ASN A 184 1.44 4.81 36.75
N ALA A 185 0.50 5.70 36.40
CA ALA A 185 0.40 7.05 36.97
C ALA A 185 -1.07 7.53 37.01
N PRO A 186 -1.87 7.08 37.99
CA PRO A 186 -3.31 7.37 38.05
C PRO A 186 -3.65 8.86 38.18
N LYS A 187 -2.70 9.65 38.69
CA LYS A 187 -2.84 11.09 38.89
C LYS A 187 -2.27 11.91 37.72
N ALA A 188 -1.71 11.27 36.70
CA ALA A 188 -1.19 11.97 35.53
C ALA A 188 -2.34 12.60 34.72
N SER A 189 -2.03 13.66 33.99
CA SER A 189 -2.89 14.24 32.97
C SER A 189 -3.09 13.24 31.82
N ALA A 190 -4.08 13.51 30.97
CA ALA A 190 -4.11 12.93 29.64
C ALA A 190 -2.95 13.46 28.79
N LEU A 191 -2.74 12.86 27.61
CA LEU A 191 -1.80 13.38 26.61
C LEU A 191 -2.13 14.84 26.29
N SER A 192 -1.11 15.71 26.26
CA SER A 192 -1.29 17.10 25.87
C SER A 192 -1.91 17.20 24.45
N PRO A 193 -2.99 17.98 24.26
CA PRO A 193 -3.66 18.09 22.96
C PRO A 193 -2.76 18.58 21.82
N GLY A 194 -1.78 19.46 22.09
CA GLY A 194 -0.84 19.93 21.07
C GLY A 194 0.13 18.82 20.64
N VAL A 195 0.63 18.05 21.60
CA VAL A 195 1.46 16.86 21.32
C VAL A 195 0.67 15.78 20.57
N GLY A 196 -0.59 15.56 20.93
CA GLY A 196 -1.48 14.67 20.19
C GLY A 196 -1.69 15.11 18.73
N LYS A 197 -1.92 16.41 18.49
CA LYS A 197 -2.00 16.96 17.14
C LYS A 197 -0.69 16.75 16.38
N LEU A 198 0.45 16.99 17.01
CA LEU A 198 1.76 16.76 16.41
C LEU A 198 1.94 15.29 15.99
N ASN A 199 1.63 14.33 16.86
CA ASN A 199 1.69 12.90 16.53
C ASN A 199 0.82 12.54 15.31
N SER A 200 -0.43 13.01 15.30
CA SER A 200 -1.34 12.77 14.18
C SER A 200 -0.85 13.39 12.86
N ALA A 201 -0.15 14.53 12.94
CA ALA A 201 0.44 15.19 11.79
C ALA A 201 1.70 14.47 11.28
N GLU A 202 2.57 13.99 12.16
CA GLU A 202 3.74 13.17 11.79
C GLU A 202 3.31 11.86 11.11
N PHE A 203 2.30 11.18 11.64
CA PHE A 203 1.74 9.98 11.00
C PHE A 203 1.15 10.27 9.62
N ALA A 204 0.40 11.37 9.48
CA ALA A 204 -0.09 11.79 8.16
C ALA A 204 1.07 12.11 7.20
N CYS A 205 2.16 12.70 7.70
CA CYS A 205 3.34 13.02 6.90
C CYS A 205 4.12 11.79 6.41
N ALA A 206 3.96 10.63 7.06
CA ALA A 206 4.57 9.38 6.62
C ALA A 206 3.85 8.76 5.39
N ILE A 207 2.64 9.22 5.07
CA ILE A 207 1.84 8.71 3.95
C ILE A 207 1.85 9.72 2.80
N ASP A 208 2.35 9.30 1.64
CA ASP A 208 2.37 10.09 0.41
C ASP A 208 0.94 10.21 -0.17
N GLY A 209 0.51 11.43 -0.47
CA GLY A 209 -0.86 11.77 -0.84
C GLY A 209 -1.74 12.26 0.33
N MET A 210 -1.18 12.32 1.56
CA MET A 210 -1.85 12.89 2.72
C MET A 210 -1.30 14.29 3.04
N PRO A 211 -2.15 15.29 3.32
CA PRO A 211 -1.69 16.63 3.66
C PRO A 211 -0.72 16.61 4.84
N CYS A 212 0.49 17.09 4.62
CA CYS A 212 1.52 17.16 5.64
C CYS A 212 1.72 18.58 6.11
N ARG A 213 1.46 18.78 7.41
CA ARG A 213 1.53 20.08 8.07
C ARG A 213 2.84 20.28 8.85
N VAL A 214 3.71 19.28 8.85
CA VAL A 214 5.01 19.36 9.51
C VAL A 214 6.01 20.02 8.56
N SER A 215 6.58 21.13 8.99
CA SER A 215 7.56 21.91 8.22
C SER A 215 8.80 21.08 7.87
N GLY A 216 9.33 21.29 6.66
CA GLY A 216 10.58 20.67 6.21
C GLY A 216 10.45 19.22 5.73
N ARG A 217 9.26 18.63 5.78
CA ARG A 217 8.97 17.34 5.16
C ARG A 217 8.84 17.48 3.63
N PRO A 218 9.19 16.45 2.85
CA PRO A 218 8.94 16.44 1.41
C PRO A 218 7.45 16.66 1.11
N GLY A 219 7.17 17.32 -0.02
CA GLY A 219 5.81 17.45 -0.53
C GLY A 219 5.24 16.13 -1.04
N ASP A 220 3.95 16.15 -1.36
CA ASP A 220 3.29 15.02 -2.03
C ASP A 220 3.89 14.78 -3.42
N THR A 221 4.09 13.51 -3.76
CA THR A 221 4.46 13.17 -5.14
C THR A 221 3.27 13.36 -6.07
N ALA A 222 3.53 13.46 -7.37
CA ALA A 222 2.45 13.55 -8.34
C ALA A 222 1.63 12.25 -8.34
N LEU A 223 0.32 12.36 -8.56
CA LEU A 223 -0.59 11.22 -8.68
C LEU A 223 -0.10 10.15 -9.67
N ALA A 224 0.45 10.58 -10.80
CA ALA A 224 1.05 9.71 -11.80
C ALA A 224 2.25 8.91 -11.26
N ASP A 225 3.05 9.47 -10.36
CA ASP A 225 4.21 8.81 -9.77
C ASP A 225 3.83 7.73 -8.76
N ARG A 226 2.75 7.95 -8.01
CA ARG A 226 2.15 6.92 -7.15
C ARG A 226 1.55 5.79 -7.98
N ALA A 227 0.81 6.10 -9.05
CA ALA A 227 0.23 5.10 -9.95
C ALA A 227 1.29 4.17 -10.58
N LYS A 228 2.46 4.72 -10.96
CA LYS A 228 3.57 3.97 -11.56
C LYS A 228 4.10 2.87 -10.64
N GLU A 229 4.26 3.14 -9.34
CA GLU A 229 4.85 2.19 -8.39
C GLU A 229 4.05 0.88 -8.33
N MET A 230 2.73 0.98 -8.15
CA MET A 230 1.84 -0.18 -8.15
C MET A 230 1.77 -0.88 -9.51
N THR A 231 1.84 -0.12 -10.60
CA THR A 231 1.88 -0.66 -11.96
C THR A 231 3.14 -1.48 -12.21
N ILE A 232 4.30 -0.98 -11.78
CA ILE A 232 5.58 -1.67 -11.89
C ILE A 232 5.55 -2.94 -11.04
N LEU A 233 5.12 -2.84 -9.78
CA LEU A 233 5.07 -3.99 -8.88
C LEU A 233 4.12 -5.09 -9.37
N SER A 234 2.90 -4.72 -9.77
CA SER A 234 1.93 -5.69 -10.31
C SER A 234 2.43 -6.33 -11.60
N ASN A 235 3.08 -5.59 -12.50
CA ASN A 235 3.64 -6.17 -13.71
C ASN A 235 4.87 -7.05 -13.48
N ALA A 236 5.71 -6.70 -12.50
CA ALA A 236 6.91 -7.47 -12.15
C ALA A 236 6.60 -8.78 -11.43
N THR A 237 5.48 -8.83 -10.69
CA THR A 237 5.05 -10.00 -9.90
C THR A 237 4.21 -11.01 -10.69
N ARG A 238 3.93 -10.76 -11.98
CA ARG A 238 3.19 -11.70 -12.84
C ARG A 238 3.97 -13.01 -13.02
N THR A 239 3.23 -14.12 -13.12
CA THR A 239 3.84 -15.41 -13.47
C THR A 239 4.38 -15.38 -14.90
N ASN A 240 5.38 -16.22 -15.19
CA ASN A 240 5.97 -16.28 -16.53
C ASN A 240 4.93 -16.61 -17.61
N TRP A 241 3.93 -17.44 -17.31
CA TRP A 241 2.85 -17.72 -18.27
C TRP A 241 2.03 -16.46 -18.56
N ILE A 242 1.68 -15.64 -17.58
CA ILE A 242 0.94 -14.39 -17.83
C ILE A 242 1.81 -13.40 -18.62
N ALA A 243 3.10 -13.32 -18.28
CA ALA A 243 4.03 -12.38 -18.89
C ALA A 243 4.39 -12.74 -20.34
N ASN A 244 4.59 -14.03 -20.61
CA ASN A 244 5.12 -14.54 -21.87
C ASN A 244 4.34 -15.79 -22.28
N ARG A 245 3.30 -15.62 -23.09
CA ARG A 245 2.57 -16.73 -23.73
C ARG A 245 3.09 -16.90 -25.14
N GLY A 246 3.44 -18.14 -25.47
CA GLY A 246 3.98 -18.45 -26.79
C GLY A 246 5.49 -18.32 -26.92
N LYS A 247 5.96 -18.90 -28.01
CA LYS A 247 7.31 -18.86 -28.57
C LYS A 247 7.13 -18.80 -30.09
N PRO A 248 8.16 -18.59 -30.91
CA PRO A 248 8.07 -18.83 -32.36
C PRO A 248 7.90 -20.34 -32.68
N SER A 249 6.87 -20.97 -32.12
CA SER A 249 6.53 -22.39 -32.22
C SER A 249 5.08 -22.64 -31.79
N LEU A 250 4.63 -23.89 -31.90
CA LEU A 250 3.28 -24.30 -31.58
C LEU A 250 2.90 -23.92 -30.13
N PRO A 251 1.76 -23.23 -29.89
CA PRO A 251 1.32 -22.87 -28.55
C PRO A 251 0.83 -24.09 -27.77
N ARG A 252 1.76 -24.82 -27.14
CA ARG A 252 1.50 -26.07 -26.40
C ARG A 252 0.61 -25.93 -25.17
N TYR A 253 0.37 -24.70 -24.72
CA TYR A 253 -0.55 -24.43 -23.62
C TYR A 253 -2.02 -24.45 -24.06
N LEU A 254 -2.31 -24.42 -25.37
CA LEU A 254 -3.66 -24.61 -25.90
C LEU A 254 -4.06 -26.09 -25.84
N HIS A 255 -5.37 -26.34 -25.79
CA HIS A 255 -5.90 -27.70 -25.64
C HIS A 255 -5.41 -28.64 -26.75
N PRO A 256 -4.91 -29.85 -26.44
CA PRO A 256 -4.37 -30.77 -27.45
C PRO A 256 -5.37 -31.14 -28.56
N GLU A 257 -6.66 -31.31 -28.22
CA GLU A 257 -7.69 -31.59 -29.23
C GLU A 257 -7.90 -30.41 -30.17
N PHE A 258 -7.86 -29.18 -29.66
CA PHE A 258 -7.95 -27.98 -30.50
C PHE A 258 -6.79 -27.95 -31.49
N LEU A 259 -5.56 -28.17 -31.01
CA LEU A 259 -4.38 -28.21 -31.86
C LEU A 259 -4.49 -29.31 -32.92
N ARG A 260 -4.93 -30.52 -32.56
CA ARG A 260 -5.13 -31.63 -33.51
C ARG A 260 -6.17 -31.29 -34.59
N LEU A 261 -7.30 -30.70 -34.18
CA LEU A 261 -8.36 -30.27 -35.10
C LEU A 261 -7.86 -29.19 -36.06
N LEU A 262 -7.18 -28.18 -35.53
CA LEU A 262 -6.59 -27.09 -36.31
C LEU A 262 -5.55 -27.62 -37.29
N THR A 263 -4.63 -28.49 -36.84
CA THR A 263 -3.44 -28.83 -37.62
C THR A 263 -3.60 -29.96 -38.60
N ARG A 264 -4.61 -30.84 -38.42
CA ARG A 264 -4.80 -31.99 -39.31
C ARG A 264 -6.26 -32.30 -39.63
N ASP A 265 -7.12 -32.40 -38.62
CA ASP A 265 -8.38 -33.13 -38.81
C ASP A 265 -9.42 -32.38 -39.68
N ILE A 266 -9.42 -31.03 -39.71
CA ILE A 266 -10.40 -30.25 -40.49
C ILE A 266 -10.19 -30.41 -42.01
N GLN A 267 -8.93 -30.29 -42.46
CA GLN A 267 -8.54 -30.41 -43.87
C GLN A 267 -8.43 -31.84 -44.38
N GLY A 268 -8.23 -32.82 -43.48
CA GLY A 268 -8.08 -34.23 -43.81
C GLY A 268 -6.72 -34.55 -44.43
N GLU A 269 -6.46 -34.01 -45.62
CA GLU A 269 -5.13 -33.99 -46.26
C GLU A 269 -4.43 -32.66 -46.00
N GLY A 270 -3.11 -32.60 -46.16
CA GLY A 270 -2.33 -31.38 -45.90
C GLY A 270 -2.22 -31.04 -44.41
N PHE A 271 -1.79 -29.81 -44.10
CA PHE A 271 -1.63 -29.36 -42.72
C PHE A 271 -1.88 -27.86 -42.57
N SER A 272 -2.27 -27.45 -41.36
CA SER A 272 -2.22 -26.05 -40.94
C SER A 272 -1.35 -25.96 -39.69
N GLN A 273 -0.41 -25.03 -39.63
CA GLN A 273 0.49 -24.91 -38.48
C GLN A 273 0.73 -23.45 -38.13
N PRO A 274 0.59 -23.08 -36.83
CA PRO A 274 1.09 -21.81 -36.33
C PRO A 274 2.60 -21.70 -36.56
N GLN A 275 3.02 -20.72 -37.36
CA GLN A 275 4.44 -20.43 -37.60
C GLN A 275 5.01 -19.51 -36.52
N SER A 276 4.19 -18.59 -36.02
CA SER A 276 4.51 -17.73 -34.89
C SER A 276 3.30 -17.63 -33.98
N HIS A 277 3.58 -17.50 -32.68
CA HIS A 277 2.56 -17.26 -31.67
C HIS A 277 3.18 -16.51 -30.49
N LEU A 278 2.71 -15.30 -30.24
CA LEU A 278 3.15 -14.44 -29.14
C LEU A 278 1.94 -13.93 -28.38
N GLY A 279 2.10 -13.73 -27.09
CA GLY A 279 1.06 -13.25 -26.21
C GLY A 279 1.58 -12.75 -24.88
N THR A 280 0.89 -11.78 -24.31
CA THR A 280 1.21 -11.21 -23.00
C THR A 280 -0.04 -10.63 -22.35
N ALA A 281 -0.01 -10.43 -21.03
CA ALA A 281 -1.07 -9.74 -20.32
C ALA A 281 -0.48 -8.88 -19.20
N LYS A 282 -0.71 -7.57 -19.23
CA LYS A 282 -0.16 -6.60 -18.27
C LYS A 282 -1.05 -5.38 -18.11
N THR A 283 -0.80 -4.67 -17.01
CA THR A 283 -1.35 -3.34 -16.76
C THR A 283 -0.52 -2.31 -17.53
N VAL A 284 -1.14 -1.49 -18.37
CA VAL A 284 -0.52 -0.60 -19.36
C VAL A 284 -1.16 0.78 -19.37
N GLN A 285 -0.49 1.76 -19.99
CA GLN A 285 -0.97 3.13 -20.09
C GLN A 285 -2.20 3.28 -20.97
N ASN A 286 -2.28 2.48 -22.05
CA ASN A 286 -3.33 2.57 -23.05
C ASN A 286 -3.53 1.20 -23.71
N ARG A 287 -4.63 1.05 -24.47
CA ARG A 287 -5.00 -0.21 -25.14
C ARG A 287 -4.07 -0.59 -26.32
N GLY A 288 -3.10 0.25 -26.66
CA GLY A 288 -2.22 0.08 -27.80
C GLY A 288 -1.35 -1.18 -27.68
N LYS A 289 -1.19 -1.88 -28.80
CA LYS A 289 -0.35 -3.09 -28.87
C LYS A 289 1.13 -2.79 -28.53
N ALA A 290 1.63 -1.61 -28.88
CA ALA A 290 2.97 -1.17 -28.48
C ALA A 290 3.14 -1.20 -26.95
N ALA A 291 2.21 -0.59 -26.22
CA ALA A 291 2.24 -0.54 -24.76
C ALA A 291 2.25 -1.94 -24.11
N LEU A 292 1.61 -2.94 -24.74
CA LEU A 292 1.59 -4.34 -24.30
C LEU A 292 2.94 -5.05 -24.46
N HIS A 293 3.68 -4.78 -25.53
CA HIS A 293 4.95 -5.46 -25.85
C HIS A 293 6.19 -4.66 -25.46
N GLU A 294 6.03 -3.41 -25.04
CA GLU A 294 7.10 -2.60 -24.45
C GLU A 294 7.68 -3.26 -23.19
N GLY A 295 8.96 -3.01 -22.95
CA GLY A 295 9.63 -3.39 -21.71
C GLY A 295 9.06 -2.68 -20.48
N PRO A 296 9.66 -2.88 -19.29
CA PRO A 296 9.31 -2.11 -18.10
C PRO A 296 9.45 -0.62 -18.40
N SER A 297 8.34 0.13 -18.32
CA SER A 297 8.32 1.57 -18.56
C SER A 297 8.03 2.29 -17.25
N LEU A 298 8.92 3.20 -16.87
CA LEU A 298 8.73 4.13 -15.75
C LEU A 298 7.66 5.20 -16.04
N GLN A 299 7.08 5.22 -17.24
CA GLN A 299 6.01 6.16 -17.59
C GLN A 299 4.62 5.54 -17.56
N ASN A 300 4.53 4.23 -17.29
CA ASN A 300 3.26 3.52 -17.27
C ASN A 300 2.51 3.73 -15.94
N THR A 301 1.44 4.51 -15.97
CA THR A 301 0.57 4.76 -14.81
C THR A 301 -0.54 3.72 -14.66
N GLY A 302 -0.61 2.71 -15.55
CA GLY A 302 -1.49 1.56 -15.39
C GLY A 302 -2.98 1.86 -15.50
N GLN A 303 -3.37 2.59 -16.55
CA GLN A 303 -4.77 2.96 -16.80
C GLN A 303 -5.62 1.84 -17.41
N VAL A 304 -4.98 0.81 -17.98
CA VAL A 304 -5.64 -0.27 -18.71
C VAL A 304 -5.07 -1.61 -18.28
N ILE A 305 -5.91 -2.61 -18.02
CA ILE A 305 -5.47 -4.00 -18.00
C ILE A 305 -5.71 -4.58 -19.38
N SER A 306 -4.68 -5.15 -19.99
CA SER A 306 -4.77 -5.63 -21.37
C SER A 306 -4.06 -6.97 -21.53
N ALA A 307 -4.60 -7.80 -22.41
CA ALA A 307 -3.97 -9.03 -22.86
C ALA A 307 -4.13 -9.18 -24.36
N ASP A 308 -3.06 -9.53 -25.05
CA ASP A 308 -3.09 -9.88 -26.46
C ASP A 308 -2.46 -11.24 -26.72
N GLU A 309 -2.90 -11.85 -27.80
CA GLU A 309 -2.28 -13.00 -28.43
C GLU A 309 -2.40 -12.88 -29.95
N HIS A 310 -1.30 -13.08 -30.66
CA HIS A 310 -1.28 -12.96 -32.10
C HIS A 310 -0.24 -13.87 -32.72
N GLY A 311 -0.39 -14.11 -34.02
CA GLY A 311 0.54 -14.95 -34.75
C GLY A 311 0.15 -15.12 -36.20
N ILE A 312 0.83 -16.06 -36.85
CA ILE A 312 0.62 -16.41 -38.25
C ILE A 312 0.28 -17.88 -38.35
N LEU A 313 -0.83 -18.17 -39.03
CA LEU A 313 -1.19 -19.53 -39.43
C LEU A 313 -0.77 -19.75 -40.87
N PHE A 314 0.02 -20.80 -41.10
CA PHE A 314 0.33 -21.30 -42.43
C PHE A 314 -0.50 -22.54 -42.69
N SER A 315 -1.02 -22.67 -43.91
CA SER A 315 -1.70 -23.89 -44.35
C SER A 315 -1.14 -24.32 -45.70
N GLN A 316 -0.94 -25.61 -45.88
CA GLN A 316 -0.60 -26.20 -47.16
C GLN A 316 -1.62 -27.31 -47.46
N TRP A 317 -2.17 -27.27 -48.67
CA TRP A 317 -3.11 -28.27 -49.13
C TRP A 317 -3.00 -28.44 -50.64
N LYS A 318 -2.78 -29.68 -51.10
CA LYS A 318 -2.47 -30.00 -52.50
C LYS A 318 -1.33 -29.11 -53.02
N HIS A 319 -1.58 -28.24 -54.00
CA HIS A 319 -0.57 -27.36 -54.61
C HIS A 319 -0.66 -25.92 -54.08
N GLY A 320 -1.69 -25.59 -53.29
CA GLY A 320 -1.88 -24.26 -52.74
C GLY A 320 -1.24 -24.09 -51.37
N ILE A 321 -0.87 -22.86 -51.09
CA ILE A 321 -0.43 -22.40 -49.77
C ILE A 321 -1.30 -21.23 -49.33
N GLY A 322 -1.56 -21.14 -48.03
CA GLY A 322 -2.29 -20.03 -47.41
C GLY A 322 -1.51 -19.51 -46.22
N ARG A 323 -1.49 -18.18 -46.07
CA ARG A 323 -0.86 -17.51 -44.93
C ARG A 323 -1.74 -16.37 -44.46
N SER A 324 -2.16 -16.43 -43.20
CA SER A 324 -3.02 -15.42 -42.59
C SER A 324 -2.59 -15.17 -41.16
N SER A 325 -2.66 -13.90 -40.74
CA SER A 325 -2.50 -13.53 -39.34
C SER A 325 -3.77 -13.82 -38.54
N TYR A 326 -3.60 -14.03 -37.25
CA TYR A 326 -4.68 -14.06 -36.28
C TYR A 326 -4.29 -13.20 -35.08
N GLU A 327 -5.27 -12.56 -34.46
CA GLU A 327 -5.10 -11.73 -33.27
C GLU A 327 -6.34 -11.83 -32.39
N ALA A 328 -6.12 -11.99 -31.09
CA ALA A 328 -7.10 -11.78 -30.04
C ALA A 328 -6.54 -10.76 -29.05
N ARG A 329 -7.35 -9.77 -28.66
CA ARG A 329 -6.98 -8.78 -27.65
C ARG A 329 -8.19 -8.43 -26.79
N ILE A 330 -7.97 -8.38 -25.50
CA ILE A 330 -9.00 -8.06 -24.50
C ILE A 330 -8.41 -7.03 -23.56
N SER A 331 -9.13 -5.92 -23.34
CA SER A 331 -8.65 -4.82 -22.51
C SER A 331 -9.78 -4.26 -21.65
N SER A 332 -9.53 -3.99 -20.38
CA SER A 332 -10.43 -3.25 -19.48
C SER A 332 -9.85 -1.89 -19.12
N ASP A 333 -10.65 -0.83 -19.19
CA ASP A 333 -10.34 0.49 -18.63
C ASP A 333 -11.59 1.27 -18.20
N VAL A 334 -11.40 2.53 -17.78
CA VAL A 334 -12.45 3.46 -17.34
C VAL A 334 -13.57 3.67 -18.37
N SER A 335 -13.26 3.50 -19.65
CA SER A 335 -14.18 3.70 -20.76
C SER A 335 -14.86 2.40 -21.23
N GLY A 336 -14.55 1.28 -20.58
CA GLY A 336 -15.16 -0.01 -20.87
C GLY A 336 -14.18 -1.12 -21.21
N GLY A 337 -14.76 -2.21 -21.70
CA GLY A 337 -14.02 -3.32 -22.28
C GLY A 337 -13.81 -3.15 -23.79
N GLU A 338 -12.63 -3.51 -24.29
CA GLU A 338 -12.37 -3.73 -25.71
C GLU A 338 -12.10 -5.21 -25.97
N HIS A 339 -12.72 -5.71 -27.04
CA HIS A 339 -12.40 -7.02 -27.58
C HIS A 339 -12.08 -6.92 -29.06
N VAL A 340 -10.95 -7.48 -29.45
CA VAL A 340 -10.59 -7.71 -30.84
C VAL A 340 -10.43 -9.21 -31.06
N PRO A 341 -11.17 -9.81 -32.01
CA PRO A 341 -12.25 -9.21 -32.81
C PRO A 341 -13.60 -9.19 -32.06
N ARG A 342 -14.40 -8.15 -32.35
CA ARG A 342 -15.68 -7.87 -31.69
C ARG A 342 -16.75 -8.97 -31.82
N LYS A 343 -16.63 -9.88 -32.78
CA LYS A 343 -17.66 -10.91 -33.07
C LYS A 343 -17.71 -12.03 -32.02
N SER A 344 -16.64 -12.20 -31.24
CA SER A 344 -16.50 -13.28 -30.26
C SER A 344 -17.00 -12.89 -28.86
N HIS A 345 -17.40 -11.63 -28.67
CA HIS A 345 -17.63 -11.02 -27.36
C HIS A 345 -18.77 -10.00 -27.42
N SER A 346 -19.57 -9.93 -26.38
CA SER A 346 -20.71 -9.04 -26.23
C SER A 346 -20.57 -8.06 -25.06
N GLY A 347 -19.53 -8.24 -24.25
CA GLY A 347 -19.49 -7.79 -22.87
C GLY A 347 -18.71 -6.51 -22.63
N THR A 348 -19.39 -5.59 -21.95
CA THR A 348 -18.87 -4.43 -21.22
C THR A 348 -18.23 -4.90 -19.91
N HIS A 349 -16.90 -5.04 -19.88
CA HIS A 349 -16.15 -5.12 -18.62
C HIS A 349 -15.54 -3.76 -18.31
N ASP A 350 -16.37 -2.87 -17.80
CA ASP A 350 -16.13 -1.44 -17.59
C ASP A 350 -15.68 -1.08 -16.17
N GLN A 351 -15.39 -2.08 -15.34
CA GLN A 351 -15.17 -1.87 -13.92
C GLN A 351 -13.72 -1.50 -13.60
N PHE A 352 -12.76 -1.81 -14.46
CA PHE A 352 -11.36 -1.46 -14.20
C PHE A 352 -11.15 0.05 -14.35
N GLN A 353 -10.93 0.75 -13.24
CA GLN A 353 -10.81 2.20 -13.27
C GLN A 353 -9.37 2.69 -13.51
N GLY A 354 -8.36 1.82 -13.47
CA GLY A 354 -6.95 2.23 -13.55
C GLY A 354 -6.31 2.42 -12.18
N ASN A 355 -4.97 2.35 -12.14
CA ASN A 355 -4.21 2.49 -10.91
C ASN A 355 -4.16 3.96 -10.46
N TYR A 356 -4.55 4.22 -9.22
CA TYR A 356 -4.47 5.52 -8.55
C TYR A 356 -5.07 6.67 -9.38
N THR A 357 -6.38 6.61 -9.63
CA THR A 357 -7.08 7.53 -10.55
C THR A 357 -7.58 8.82 -9.93
N SER A 358 -7.53 8.93 -8.61
CA SER A 358 -7.87 10.15 -7.88
C SER A 358 -6.99 10.30 -6.64
N GLU A 359 -7.14 11.42 -5.93
CA GLU A 359 -6.38 11.66 -4.70
C GLU A 359 -6.78 10.67 -3.59
N LEU A 360 -5.84 10.32 -2.72
CA LEU A 360 -6.01 9.26 -1.73
C LEU A 360 -7.29 9.42 -0.89
N MET A 361 -7.63 10.67 -0.55
CA MET A 361 -8.82 11.02 0.23
C MET A 361 -10.14 10.96 -0.56
N SER A 362 -10.10 11.10 -1.88
CA SER A 362 -11.29 11.03 -2.75
C SER A 362 -11.57 9.63 -3.30
N CYS A 363 -10.60 8.71 -3.25
CA CYS A 363 -10.77 7.35 -3.77
C CYS A 363 -11.60 6.39 -2.89
N ALA A 364 -12.11 6.84 -1.75
CA ALA A 364 -12.61 5.95 -0.70
C ALA A 364 -13.82 5.09 -1.07
N ASN A 365 -14.55 5.45 -2.14
CA ASN A 365 -15.70 4.69 -2.61
C ASN A 365 -15.53 4.16 -4.05
N LYS A 366 -14.59 4.74 -4.81
CA LYS A 366 -14.25 4.41 -6.21
C LYS A 366 -12.84 4.91 -6.52
N GLY A 367 -12.01 4.07 -7.12
CA GLY A 367 -10.67 4.42 -7.58
C GLY A 367 -9.62 3.58 -6.87
N HIS A 368 -8.67 3.02 -7.63
CA HIS A 368 -7.72 2.04 -7.09
C HIS A 368 -6.51 2.73 -6.43
N CYS A 369 -6.68 3.30 -5.24
CA CYS A 369 -5.68 4.14 -4.58
C CYS A 369 -5.11 3.51 -3.32
N PHE A 370 -3.79 3.32 -3.28
CA PHE A 370 -3.12 2.62 -2.19
C PHE A 370 -2.27 3.58 -1.36
N MET A 371 -1.97 3.22 -0.11
CA MET A 371 -1.10 4.05 0.74
C MET A 371 0.36 3.85 0.35
N LYS A 372 1.06 4.92 0.02
CA LYS A 372 2.49 4.89 -0.28
C LYS A 372 3.28 5.55 0.85
N PHE A 373 4.46 5.02 1.15
CA PHE A 373 5.36 5.66 2.11
C PHE A 373 5.93 6.95 1.54
N ARG A 374 5.92 8.04 2.30
CA ARG A 374 6.65 9.25 1.94
C ARG A 374 8.09 9.17 2.45
N ALA A 375 8.98 8.69 1.60
CA ALA A 375 10.41 8.70 1.90
C ALA A 375 10.96 10.13 1.97
N ASP A 376 11.84 10.37 2.96
CA ASP A 376 12.66 11.58 3.06
C ASP A 376 14.13 11.16 2.88
N PRO A 377 14.91 11.79 2.00
CA PRO A 377 16.33 11.45 1.86
C PRO A 377 17.17 11.93 3.05
N SER A 378 16.64 12.81 3.92
CA SER A 378 17.38 13.39 5.05
C SER A 378 17.57 12.39 6.21
N PRO A 379 18.83 12.07 6.59
CA PRO A 379 19.11 11.26 7.77
C PRO A 379 18.69 11.94 9.08
N GLU A 380 18.75 13.27 9.15
CA GLU A 380 18.33 14.06 10.32
C GLU A 380 16.84 13.95 10.62
N ARG A 381 16.05 13.48 9.66
CA ARG A 381 14.61 13.28 9.76
C ARG A 381 14.21 11.81 9.70
N ASP A 382 15.14 10.94 10.09
CA ASP A 382 14.98 9.48 10.15
C ASP A 382 14.45 8.88 8.83
N PHE A 383 14.83 9.45 7.69
CA PHE A 383 14.36 9.03 6.36
C PHE A 383 12.83 9.04 6.16
N GLY A 384 12.12 9.88 6.92
CA GLY A 384 10.66 10.00 6.87
C GLY A 384 9.92 9.07 7.84
N GLN A 385 10.66 8.34 8.67
CA GLN A 385 10.10 7.47 9.70
C GLN A 385 9.46 8.34 10.80
N PRO A 386 8.17 8.13 11.13
CA PRO A 386 7.45 9.04 12.01
C PRO A 386 7.82 8.85 13.50
N PRO A 387 8.15 9.94 14.21
CA PRO A 387 8.26 9.92 15.65
C PRO A 387 6.88 10.02 16.32
N VAL A 388 6.78 9.48 17.52
CA VAL A 388 5.59 9.53 18.37
C VAL A 388 5.99 10.03 19.75
N TYR A 389 5.33 11.08 20.20
CA TYR A 389 5.66 11.80 21.41
C TYR A 389 4.61 11.56 22.50
N SER A 390 5.06 11.64 23.75
CA SER A 390 4.21 11.71 24.93
C SER A 390 4.66 12.87 25.80
N TYR A 391 3.69 13.69 26.21
CA TYR A 391 3.86 14.67 27.28
C TYR A 391 2.67 14.58 28.22
N VAL A 392 2.98 14.34 29.49
CA VAL A 392 2.01 14.20 30.57
C VAL A 392 2.53 14.91 31.80
N THR A 393 1.63 15.52 32.58
CA THR A 393 1.99 16.19 33.83
C THR A 393 1.27 15.56 35.01
N GLN A 394 1.78 15.77 36.21
CA GLN A 394 1.14 15.30 37.44
C GLN A 394 1.50 16.23 38.59
N GLN A 395 0.51 16.56 39.43
CA GLN A 395 0.79 17.17 40.73
C GLN A 395 1.50 16.16 41.63
N LEU A 396 2.71 16.50 42.06
CA LEU A 396 3.54 15.64 42.92
C LEU A 396 3.17 15.79 44.39
N ARG A 397 2.48 16.87 44.73
CA ARG A 397 1.95 17.15 46.06
C ARG A 397 0.49 16.70 46.18
N ALA A 398 0.13 16.25 47.37
CA ALA A 398 -1.26 15.98 47.74
C ALA A 398 -1.99 17.27 48.11
N GLY A 399 -1.29 18.28 48.65
CA GLY A 399 -1.88 19.57 49.03
C GLY A 399 -2.77 19.51 50.28
N ASP A 400 -2.95 18.34 50.88
CA ASP A 400 -3.69 18.10 52.11
C ASP A 400 -2.80 17.34 53.10
N VAL A 401 -2.42 18.02 54.18
CA VAL A 401 -1.55 17.49 55.23
C VAL A 401 -2.18 16.32 55.98
N ARG A 402 -3.51 16.17 55.93
CA ARG A 402 -4.22 15.02 56.52
C ARG A 402 -4.05 13.75 55.69
N GLN A 403 -3.90 13.90 54.37
CA GLN A 403 -3.67 12.80 53.44
C GLN A 403 -2.18 12.52 53.20
N ALA A 404 -1.34 13.55 53.35
CA ALA A 404 0.11 13.48 53.24
C ALA A 404 0.78 14.15 54.44
N PRO A 405 0.83 13.48 55.61
CA PRO A 405 1.38 14.05 56.85
C PRO A 405 2.89 14.34 56.79
N TRP A 406 3.57 13.91 55.73
CA TRP A 406 4.95 14.28 55.45
C TRP A 406 5.08 15.68 54.82
N GLU A 407 4.01 16.26 54.25
CA GLU A 407 4.02 17.65 53.77
C GLU A 407 4.06 18.63 54.96
N LEU A 408 4.88 19.68 54.86
CA LEU A 408 5.05 20.66 55.96
C LEU A 408 3.83 21.57 56.14
N ASN A 409 3.18 21.93 55.04
CA ASN A 409 1.95 22.70 54.98
C ASN A 409 1.33 22.56 53.58
N GLU A 410 0.11 23.08 53.42
CA GLU A 410 -0.59 23.07 52.12
C GLU A 410 0.15 23.93 51.07
N ALA A 411 0.94 24.93 51.49
CA ALA A 411 1.66 25.83 50.61
C ALA A 411 2.99 25.27 50.05
N GLY A 412 3.55 24.20 50.63
CA GLY A 412 4.86 23.63 50.26
C GLY A 412 6.03 24.58 50.41
N SER A 413 5.81 25.72 51.06
CA SER A 413 6.79 26.78 51.24
C SER A 413 6.79 27.26 52.69
N VAL A 414 7.97 27.64 53.18
CA VAL A 414 8.15 28.23 54.49
C VAL A 414 8.68 29.64 54.29
N LYS A 415 7.93 30.63 54.79
CA LYS A 415 8.39 32.01 54.87
C LYS A 415 9.21 32.18 56.13
N LEU A 416 10.49 32.51 55.96
CA LEU A 416 11.44 32.81 57.02
C LEU A 416 11.60 34.34 57.12
N ARG A 417 11.28 34.91 58.28
CA ARG A 417 11.58 36.31 58.60
C ARG A 417 12.93 36.39 59.30
N PHE A 418 13.90 37.07 58.68
CA PHE A 418 15.22 37.28 59.24
C PHE A 418 15.36 38.69 59.83
N GLY A 419 14.60 39.00 60.89
CA GLY A 419 14.71 40.30 61.58
C GLY A 419 14.64 41.51 60.63
N THR A 420 15.61 42.43 60.71
CA THR A 420 15.72 43.60 59.82
C THR A 420 16.26 43.29 58.42
N THR A 421 16.66 42.04 58.17
CA THR A 421 17.40 41.60 56.97
C THR A 421 16.48 41.10 55.84
N GLY A 422 15.15 41.03 56.09
CA GLY A 422 14.14 40.74 55.09
C GLY A 422 13.39 39.41 55.26
N GLU A 423 12.41 39.19 54.39
CA GLU A 423 11.65 37.94 54.26
C GLU A 423 12.25 37.06 53.16
N GLY A 424 12.53 35.80 53.46
CA GLY A 424 12.90 34.76 52.49
C GLY A 424 11.79 33.71 52.39
N THR A 425 11.42 33.32 51.18
CA THR A 425 10.51 32.17 50.97
C THR A 425 11.35 30.98 50.53
N LEU A 426 11.28 29.89 51.28
CA LEU A 426 11.93 28.64 50.96
C LEU A 426 10.87 27.66 50.44
N GLU A 427 10.94 27.31 49.16
CA GLU A 427 10.11 26.27 48.55
C GLU A 427 10.75 24.91 48.80
N LEU A 428 10.01 24.00 49.42
CA LEU A 428 10.55 22.76 50.00
C LEU A 428 10.07 21.50 49.28
N ALA A 429 9.20 21.62 48.27
CA ALA A 429 8.68 20.50 47.51
C ALA A 429 8.30 20.93 46.08
N ALA A 430 8.65 20.09 45.09
CA ALA A 430 8.24 20.31 43.70
C ALA A 430 6.71 20.19 43.57
N GLY A 431 6.05 21.24 43.04
CA GLY A 431 4.59 21.27 42.88
C GLY A 431 4.08 20.33 41.78
N GLU A 432 4.56 20.51 40.57
CA GLU A 432 4.18 19.74 39.38
C GLU A 432 5.39 19.03 38.77
N GLY A 433 5.19 17.80 38.30
CA GLY A 433 6.15 17.06 37.50
C GLY A 433 5.66 16.91 36.07
N ALA A 434 6.59 16.86 35.12
CA ALA A 434 6.32 16.53 33.73
C ALA A 434 7.12 15.27 33.33
N GLY A 435 6.49 14.42 32.51
CA GLY A 435 7.12 13.32 31.80
C GLY A 435 7.09 13.61 30.31
N LEU A 436 8.24 13.47 29.65
CA LEU A 436 8.42 13.69 28.22
C LEU A 436 9.11 12.47 27.62
N SER A 437 8.55 11.92 26.55
CA SER A 437 9.09 10.71 25.91
C SER A 437 8.90 10.74 24.40
N LYS A 438 9.84 10.12 23.68
CA LYS A 438 9.78 9.91 22.24
C LYS A 438 9.95 8.43 21.92
N ALA A 439 9.13 7.96 21.00
CA ALA A 439 9.30 6.70 20.33
C ALA A 439 9.46 6.95 18.82
N LEU A 440 10.13 6.04 18.13
CA LEU A 440 10.28 6.07 16.68
C LEU A 440 9.63 4.83 16.09
N VAL A 441 8.78 5.04 15.09
CA VAL A 441 8.23 3.98 14.25
C VAL A 441 9.19 3.76 13.09
N TYR A 442 9.92 2.66 13.12
CA TYR A 442 11.03 2.42 12.20
C TYR A 442 10.83 1.17 11.36
N TYR A 443 11.27 1.22 10.11
CA TYR A 443 11.29 0.11 9.18
C TYR A 443 12.61 -0.64 9.31
N HIS A 444 12.57 -1.95 9.50
CA HIS A 444 13.78 -2.76 9.48
C HIS A 444 13.50 -4.24 9.15
N ARG A 445 14.02 -4.68 8.00
CA ARG A 445 14.04 -6.09 7.60
C ARG A 445 15.26 -6.80 8.18
N LEU A 446 15.02 -7.86 8.96
CA LEU A 446 16.11 -8.66 9.51
C LEU A 446 16.95 -9.27 8.37
N GLY A 447 18.26 -9.01 8.40
CA GLY A 447 19.23 -9.50 7.41
C GLY A 447 19.50 -8.57 6.23
N ASP A 448 18.73 -7.49 6.08
CA ASP A 448 18.94 -6.49 5.02
C ASP A 448 18.76 -5.07 5.58
N TRP A 449 19.88 -4.47 5.98
CA TRP A 449 19.92 -3.14 6.60
C TRP A 449 19.85 -1.99 5.58
N GLN A 450 19.98 -2.27 4.29
CA GLN A 450 20.02 -1.24 3.24
C GLN A 450 18.65 -1.03 2.58
N GLU A 451 17.68 -1.91 2.84
CA GLU A 451 16.34 -1.78 2.26
C GLU A 451 15.67 -0.50 2.77
N PRO A 452 15.29 0.43 1.87
CA PRO A 452 14.64 1.68 2.27
C PRO A 452 13.23 1.41 2.81
N PRO A 453 12.73 2.27 3.73
CA PRO A 453 11.37 2.15 4.23
C PRO A 453 10.34 2.19 3.10
N ASN A 454 9.35 1.30 3.17
CA ASN A 454 8.30 1.19 2.16
C ASN A 454 7.01 0.62 2.77
N LEU A 455 5.90 0.79 2.05
CA LEU A 455 4.61 0.15 2.37
C LEU A 455 4.33 -1.04 1.45
N PHE A 456 5.35 -1.83 1.12
CA PHE A 456 5.18 -3.12 0.47
C PHE A 456 5.80 -4.25 1.27
N ASN A 457 6.45 -3.98 2.40
CA ASN A 457 7.03 -4.97 3.28
C ASN A 457 6.59 -4.71 4.73
N PRO A 458 6.05 -5.71 5.44
CA PRO A 458 5.51 -5.53 6.79
C PRO A 458 6.61 -5.67 7.86
N PHE A 459 7.61 -4.77 7.81
CA PHE A 459 8.74 -4.78 8.75
C PHE A 459 8.83 -3.52 9.63
N TRP A 460 7.70 -2.83 9.82
CA TRP A 460 7.58 -1.69 10.71
C TRP A 460 7.54 -2.11 12.17
N ARG A 461 8.30 -1.43 13.02
CA ARG A 461 8.49 -1.70 14.45
C ARG A 461 8.53 -0.39 15.23
N ALA A 462 8.46 -0.49 16.55
CA ALA A 462 8.58 0.64 17.46
C ALA A 462 9.77 0.47 18.40
N LYS A 463 10.44 1.59 18.74
CA LYS A 463 11.45 1.67 19.79
C LYS A 463 11.34 2.99 20.53
N LEU A 464 11.76 3.03 21.79
CA LEU A 464 12.05 4.32 22.44
C LEU A 464 13.24 4.98 21.73
N HIS A 465 13.18 6.30 21.62
CA HIS A 465 14.16 7.06 20.85
C HIS A 465 14.51 8.35 21.59
N PRO A 466 15.80 8.76 21.65
CA PRO A 466 16.17 9.99 22.33
C PRO A 466 15.72 11.21 21.54
N PHE A 467 15.58 12.33 22.25
CA PHE A 467 15.33 13.63 21.68
C PHE A 467 16.62 14.31 21.23
N THR A 468 16.52 15.14 20.20
CA THR A 468 17.46 16.26 20.03
C THR A 468 16.97 17.47 20.84
N ALA A 469 17.88 18.41 21.11
CA ALA A 469 17.54 19.63 21.85
C ALA A 469 16.40 20.42 21.19
N SER A 470 16.49 20.62 19.87
CA SER A 470 15.48 21.35 19.09
C SER A 470 14.14 20.62 19.02
N GLU A 471 14.15 19.29 18.99
CA GLU A 471 12.93 18.48 18.95
C GLU A 471 12.21 18.50 20.30
N ALA A 472 12.94 18.36 21.41
CA ALA A 472 12.37 18.49 22.75
C ALA A 472 11.75 19.87 22.95
N SER A 473 12.45 20.93 22.55
CA SER A 473 11.95 22.31 22.56
C SER A 473 10.61 22.44 21.84
N LYS A 474 10.55 22.00 20.58
CA LYS A 474 9.32 22.03 19.77
C LYS A 474 8.16 21.28 20.44
N VAL A 475 8.42 20.08 20.99
CA VAL A 475 7.37 19.27 21.63
C VAL A 475 6.88 19.92 22.92
N LEU A 476 7.76 20.58 23.68
CA LEU A 476 7.42 21.31 24.90
C LEU A 476 6.62 22.59 24.60
N ASP A 477 6.96 23.31 23.54
CA ASP A 477 6.17 24.44 23.05
C ASP A 477 4.75 24.01 22.66
N GLU A 478 4.63 22.93 21.87
CA GLU A 478 3.33 22.35 21.50
C GLU A 478 2.58 21.81 22.72
N ALA A 479 3.30 21.39 23.76
CA ALA A 479 2.71 20.96 25.03
C ALA A 479 2.19 22.13 25.88
N GLY A 480 2.49 23.39 25.53
CA GLY A 480 2.15 24.58 26.29
C GLY A 480 3.12 24.90 27.43
N ASN A 481 4.38 24.46 27.32
CA ASN A 481 5.43 24.67 28.32
C ASN A 481 6.67 25.38 27.70
N PRO A 482 6.54 26.69 27.38
CA PRO A 482 7.61 27.44 26.71
C PRO A 482 8.86 27.63 27.57
N ASP A 483 8.71 27.66 28.90
CA ASP A 483 9.84 27.79 29.83
C ASP A 483 10.74 26.54 29.74
N ALA A 484 10.13 25.35 29.73
CA ALA A 484 10.87 24.11 29.54
C ALA A 484 11.45 24.00 28.11
N ALA A 485 10.76 24.53 27.10
CA ALA A 485 11.27 24.56 25.73
C ALA A 485 12.56 25.40 25.63
N GLN A 486 12.59 26.59 26.22
CA GLN A 486 13.78 27.44 26.26
C GLN A 486 14.95 26.76 27.01
N LEU A 487 14.65 26.02 28.09
CA LEU A 487 15.64 25.25 28.82
C LEU A 487 16.21 24.10 27.97
N ALA A 488 15.38 23.44 27.16
CA ALA A 488 15.81 22.36 26.27
C ALA A 488 16.82 22.82 25.20
N GLU A 489 16.72 24.09 24.76
CA GLU A 489 17.66 24.67 23.78
C GLU A 489 18.95 25.18 24.41
N THR A 490 19.02 25.28 25.74
CA THR A 490 20.17 25.86 26.43
C THR A 490 21.38 24.92 26.32
N PRO A 491 22.48 25.31 25.64
CA PRO A 491 23.64 24.45 25.49
C PRO A 491 24.25 24.15 26.86
N ARG A 492 24.39 22.86 27.20
CA ARG A 492 25.03 22.27 28.42
C ARG A 492 24.13 21.86 29.58
N LEU A 493 22.81 21.87 29.43
CA LEU A 493 21.95 21.12 30.36
C LEU A 493 21.79 19.67 29.83
N PRO A 494 22.22 18.64 30.57
CA PRO A 494 21.86 17.26 30.22
C PRO A 494 20.34 17.11 30.40
N MET A 495 19.63 16.86 29.31
CA MET A 495 18.22 16.43 29.34
C MET A 495 18.10 14.94 29.60
#